data_AF-A0A923MH04-F1
#
_entry.id   AF-A0A923MH04-F1
#
_cell.length_a   1.000
_cell.length_b   1.000
_cell.length_c   1.000
_cell.angle_alpha   90.00
_cell.angle_beta   90.00
_cell.angle_gamma   90.00
#
_symmetry.space_group_name_H-M   'P 1'
#
loop_
_entity.id
_entity.type
_entity.pdbx_description
1 polymer ?
#
loop_
_entity_poly.entity_id
_entity_poly.type
_entity_poly.pdbx_seq_one_letter_code
_entity_poly.pdbx_strand_id
1 'polypeptide(L)'
;MLARSATIFKWTLYTLAGLVWAVVQAAFLQRVTIWGVIPFLYPLIAALPATFEGPAAGTVYALACGVFCDLLLPSPIPCFYTLILPLVGLAAGLLSQSLIPAGYLCSAAAALPAYLLTGIFHCIVLWAQGHPAWGAAMSVTLRELCASLLWSLPMTWLFRRVYLRVHVDD
;
A
#
# COMPACT_ATOMS: atom_id res chain seq x y z
N MET A 1 32.04 4.62 3.72
CA MET A 1 30.94 5.49 4.18
C MET A 1 29.92 5.85 3.08
N LEU A 2 30.23 5.66 1.79
CA LEU A 2 29.32 5.96 0.68
C LEU A 2 28.05 5.07 0.63
N ALA A 3 28.19 3.76 0.86
CA ALA A 3 27.05 2.81 0.80
C ALA A 3 25.93 3.11 1.81
N ARG A 4 26.26 3.58 3.03
CA ARG A 4 25.27 3.93 4.05
C ARG A 4 24.48 5.18 3.68
N SER A 5 25.13 6.15 3.02
CA SER A 5 24.46 7.37 2.57
C SER A 5 23.51 7.10 1.40
N ALA A 6 23.87 6.20 0.49
CA ALA A 6 23.00 5.76 -0.61
C ALA A 6 21.71 5.10 -0.09
N THR A 7 21.82 4.20 0.89
CA THR A 7 20.65 3.57 1.52
C THR A 7 19.75 4.60 2.22
N ILE A 8 20.32 5.56 2.94
CA ILE A 8 19.53 6.63 3.59
C ILE A 8 18.81 7.49 2.55
N PHE A 9 19.50 7.87 1.47
CA PHE A 9 18.93 8.68 0.38
C PHE A 9 17.79 7.95 -0.34
N LYS A 10 17.97 6.65 -0.60
CA LYS A 10 16.96 5.77 -1.16
C LYS A 10 15.68 5.74 -0.34
N TRP A 11 15.78 5.43 0.94
CA TRP A 11 14.61 5.33 1.82
C TRP A 11 13.95 6.68 2.07
N THR A 12 14.72 7.78 2.13
CA THR A 12 14.16 9.14 2.26
C THR A 12 13.36 9.55 1.02
N LEU A 13 13.79 9.18 -0.19
CA LEU A 13 13.00 9.42 -1.39
C LEU A 13 11.72 8.57 -1.42
N TYR A 14 11.77 7.31 -1.00
CA TYR A 14 10.59 6.46 -0.91
C TYR A 14 9.58 6.98 0.12
N THR A 15 10.04 7.38 1.31
CA THR A 15 9.16 7.96 2.33
C THR A 15 8.56 9.29 1.86
N LEU A 16 9.33 10.14 1.18
CA LEU A 16 8.82 11.39 0.62
C LEU A 16 7.76 11.14 -0.46
N ALA A 17 7.98 10.16 -1.35
CA ALA A 17 6.99 9.76 -2.35
C ALA A 17 5.71 9.20 -1.70
N GLY A 18 5.85 8.37 -0.66
CA GLY A 18 4.72 7.90 0.14
C GLY A 18 3.97 9.03 0.83
N LEU A 19 4.69 10.02 1.39
CA LEU A 19 4.11 11.18 2.05
C LEU A 19 3.32 12.07 1.09
N VAL A 20 3.82 12.28 -0.13
CA VAL A 20 3.07 13.00 -1.18
C VAL A 20 1.72 12.32 -1.43
N TRP A 21 1.69 11.00 -1.59
CA TRP A 21 0.44 10.27 -1.76
C TRP A 21 -0.45 10.28 -0.52
N ALA A 22 0.13 10.23 0.69
CA ALA A 22 -0.62 10.37 1.93
C ALA A 22 -1.27 11.75 2.06
N VAL A 23 -0.60 12.82 1.63
CA VAL A 23 -1.15 14.19 1.58
C VAL A 23 -2.24 14.29 0.52
N VAL A 24 -2.05 13.73 -0.67
CA VAL A 24 -3.09 13.68 -1.71
C VAL A 24 -4.31 12.90 -1.21
N GLN A 25 -4.07 11.80 -0.50
CA GLN A 25 -5.10 10.99 0.13
C GLN A 25 -5.93 11.82 1.13
N ALA A 26 -5.27 12.50 2.06
CA ALA A 26 -5.92 13.31 3.09
C ALA A 26 -6.58 14.60 2.54
N ALA A 27 -5.94 15.28 1.58
CA ALA A 27 -6.40 16.58 1.11
C ALA A 27 -7.49 16.48 0.03
N PHE A 28 -7.34 15.53 -0.89
CA PHE A 28 -8.17 15.43 -2.09
C PHE A 28 -9.08 14.21 -2.07
N LEU A 29 -8.52 13.01 -1.90
CA LEU A 29 -9.28 11.77 -2.09
C LEU A 29 -10.33 11.56 -1.01
N GLN A 30 -10.11 12.04 0.22
CA GLN A 30 -11.15 12.08 1.25
C GLN A 30 -12.40 12.89 0.86
N ARG A 31 -12.31 13.78 -0.14
CA ARG A 31 -13.43 14.60 -0.62
C ARG A 31 -14.09 14.04 -1.89
N VAL A 32 -13.50 13.01 -2.49
CA VAL A 32 -13.97 12.44 -3.76
C VAL A 32 -14.51 11.04 -3.51
N THR A 33 -15.81 10.85 -3.70
CA THR A 33 -16.45 9.55 -3.60
C THR A 33 -16.61 8.94 -4.99
N ILE A 34 -15.97 7.79 -5.20
CA ILE A 34 -16.06 7.02 -6.44
C ILE A 34 -17.00 5.86 -6.14
N TRP A 35 -18.17 5.83 -6.77
CA TRP A 35 -19.15 4.73 -6.64
C TRP A 35 -19.64 4.54 -5.19
N GLY A 36 -19.71 5.66 -4.44
CA GLY A 36 -20.11 5.69 -3.04
C GLY A 36 -19.02 5.26 -2.06
N VAL A 37 -17.77 5.08 -2.51
CA VAL A 37 -16.63 4.70 -1.65
C VAL A 37 -15.47 5.67 -1.84
N ILE A 38 -14.71 5.92 -0.77
CA ILE A 38 -13.51 6.74 -0.80
C ILE A 38 -12.34 5.86 -1.25
N PRO A 39 -11.60 6.21 -2.31
CA PRO A 39 -10.45 5.42 -2.74
C PRO A 39 -9.38 5.40 -1.64
N PHE A 40 -8.89 4.22 -1.27
CA PHE A 40 -8.02 4.02 -0.11
C PHE A 40 -6.58 3.71 -0.55
N LEU A 41 -5.70 4.72 -0.65
CA LEU A 41 -4.37 4.54 -1.25
C LEU A 41 -3.29 3.94 -0.34
N TYR A 42 -3.47 3.94 0.98
CA TYR A 42 -2.42 3.51 1.92
C TYR A 42 -1.88 2.08 1.69
N PRO A 43 -2.70 1.06 1.36
CA PRO A 43 -2.21 -0.28 1.06
C PRO A 43 -1.32 -0.30 -0.18
N LEU A 44 -1.59 0.55 -1.17
CA LEU A 44 -0.73 0.70 -2.34
C LEU A 44 0.59 1.41 -2.00
N ILE A 45 0.58 2.39 -1.08
CA ILE A 45 1.81 3.04 -0.59
C ILE A 45 2.74 1.99 0.03
N ALA A 46 2.18 1.05 0.78
CA ALA A 46 2.93 -0.05 1.39
C ALA A 46 3.38 -1.12 0.39
N ALA A 47 2.53 -1.47 -0.59
CA ALA A 47 2.81 -2.53 -1.55
C ALA A 47 3.84 -2.15 -2.62
N LEU A 48 3.79 -0.92 -3.14
CA LEU A 48 4.61 -0.52 -4.29
C LEU A 48 6.11 -0.59 -4.05
N PRO A 49 6.67 -0.04 -2.94
CA PRO A 49 8.09 -0.17 -2.66
C PRO A 49 8.54 -1.63 -2.52
N ALA A 50 7.66 -2.50 -2.02
CA ALA A 50 7.96 -3.93 -1.91
C ALA A 50 8.08 -4.63 -3.27
N THR A 51 7.33 -4.18 -4.29
CA THR A 51 7.47 -4.73 -5.64
C THR A 51 8.83 -4.42 -6.27
N PHE A 52 9.44 -3.28 -5.93
CA PHE A 52 10.72 -2.83 -6.49
C PHE A 52 11.93 -3.25 -5.66
N GLU A 53 11.82 -3.21 -4.34
CA GLU A 53 12.93 -3.46 -3.39
C GLU A 53 12.97 -4.90 -2.87
N GLY A 54 11.96 -5.70 -3.20
CA GLY A 54 11.80 -7.07 -2.74
C GLY A 54 11.08 -7.19 -1.39
N PRO A 55 10.79 -8.43 -0.95
CA PRO A 55 9.90 -8.71 0.17
C PRO A 55 10.47 -8.28 1.51
N ALA A 56 11.75 -8.52 1.79
CA ALA A 56 12.32 -8.19 3.11
C ALA A 56 12.34 -6.67 3.36
N ALA A 57 12.94 -5.91 2.44
CA ALA A 57 13.04 -4.46 2.51
C ALA A 57 11.66 -3.77 2.41
N GLY A 58 10.79 -4.27 1.52
CA GLY A 58 9.42 -3.81 1.36
C GLY A 58 8.54 -4.02 2.60
N THR A 59 8.68 -5.15 3.28
CA THR A 59 7.93 -5.45 4.51
C THR A 59 8.28 -4.48 5.63
N VAL A 60 9.57 -4.14 5.78
CA VAL A 60 10.01 -3.16 6.81
C VAL A 60 9.41 -1.78 6.52
N TYR A 61 9.43 -1.35 5.25
CA TYR A 61 8.79 -0.09 4.85
C TYR A 61 7.27 -0.11 5.10
N ALA A 62 6.62 -1.22 4.76
CA ALA A 62 5.19 -1.40 4.96
C ALA A 62 4.79 -1.41 6.45
N LEU A 63 5.64 -1.95 7.32
CA LEU A 63 5.47 -1.89 8.78
C LEU A 63 5.51 -0.45 9.28
N ALA A 64 6.50 0.34 8.84
CA ALA A 64 6.58 1.75 9.21
C ALA A 64 5.36 2.53 8.70
N CYS A 65 4.88 2.24 7.49
CA CYS A 65 3.63 2.78 6.98
C CYS A 65 2.42 2.35 7.82
N GLY A 66 2.40 1.11 8.32
CA GLY A 66 1.33 0.59 9.18
C GLY A 66 1.24 1.34 10.50
N VAL A 67 2.38 1.57 11.15
CA VAL A 67 2.46 2.39 12.37
C VAL A 67 1.96 3.80 12.10
N PHE A 68 2.38 4.40 10.99
CA PHE A 68 1.91 5.72 10.58
C PHE A 68 0.39 5.76 10.32
N CYS A 69 -0.16 4.73 9.66
CA CYS A 69 -1.58 4.62 9.38
C CYS A 69 -2.41 4.45 10.65
N ASP A 70 -1.96 3.65 11.62
CA ASP A 70 -2.66 3.46 12.90
C ASP A 70 -2.69 4.74 13.75
N LEU A 71 -1.71 5.64 13.58
CA LEU A 71 -1.71 6.95 14.25
C LEU A 71 -2.66 7.97 13.59
N LEU A 72 -2.93 7.81 12.29
CA LEU A 72 -3.71 8.77 11.50
C LEU A 72 -5.18 8.36 11.28
N LEU A 73 -5.44 7.07 11.19
CA LEU A 73 -6.74 6.53 10.78
C LEU A 73 -7.44 5.88 11.97
N PRO A 74 -8.75 6.17 12.18
CA PRO A 74 -9.53 5.44 13.16
C PRO A 74 -9.68 3.99 12.69
N SER A 75 -9.22 3.05 13.52
CA SER A 75 -9.35 1.61 13.28
C SER A 75 -10.23 0.96 14.35
N PRO A 76 -10.90 -0.17 14.04
CA PRO A 76 -11.74 -0.87 15.03
C PRO A 76 -10.95 -1.50 16.18
N ILE A 77 -9.65 -1.73 15.97
CA ILE A 77 -8.72 -2.36 16.92
C ILE A 77 -7.40 -1.57 16.90
N PRO A 78 -6.70 -1.38 18.03
CA PRO A 78 -5.35 -0.82 18.03
C PRO A 78 -4.40 -1.66 17.18
N CYS A 79 -3.48 -1.00 16.46
CA CYS A 79 -2.44 -1.64 15.66
C CYS A 79 -2.92 -2.43 14.41
N PHE A 80 -4.12 -2.16 13.92
CA PHE A 80 -4.72 -2.89 12.80
C PHE A 80 -3.86 -2.81 11.52
N TYR A 81 -3.48 -1.60 11.10
CA TYR A 81 -2.69 -1.39 9.89
C TYR A 81 -1.23 -1.81 10.07
N THR A 82 -0.69 -1.71 11.29
CA THR A 82 0.65 -2.21 11.65
C THR A 82 0.77 -3.72 11.43
N LEU A 83 -0.30 -4.49 11.60
CA LEU A 83 -0.27 -5.94 11.39
C LEU A 83 -0.48 -6.32 9.92
N ILE A 84 -1.36 -5.63 9.20
CA ILE A 84 -1.77 -6.03 7.85
C ILE A 84 -0.83 -5.49 6.78
N LEU A 85 -0.38 -4.24 6.88
CA LEU A 85 0.48 -3.65 5.84
C LEU A 85 1.80 -4.42 5.64
N PRO A 86 2.48 -4.96 6.67
CA PRO A 86 3.61 -5.85 6.47
C PRO A 86 3.26 -7.09 5.64
N LEU A 87 2.10 -7.72 5.89
CA LEU A 87 1.64 -8.88 5.12
C LEU A 87 1.38 -8.52 3.67
N VAL A 88 0.80 -7.33 3.43
CA VAL A 88 0.60 -6.78 2.08
C VAL A 88 1.95 -6.54 1.39
N GLY A 89 2.91 -5.92 2.06
CA GLY A 89 4.26 -5.68 1.52
C GLY A 89 4.98 -6.99 1.21
N LEU A 90 4.90 -7.97 2.11
CA LEU A 90 5.49 -9.29 1.91
C LEU A 90 4.85 -9.98 0.69
N ALA A 91 3.52 -10.00 0.60
CA ALA A 91 2.81 -10.61 -0.53
C ALA A 91 3.17 -9.93 -1.86
N ALA A 92 3.23 -8.59 -1.88
CA ALA A 92 3.59 -7.81 -3.06
C ALA A 92 5.05 -8.07 -3.50
N GLY A 93 5.98 -8.13 -2.54
CA GLY A 93 7.39 -8.41 -2.83
C GLY A 93 7.64 -9.86 -3.27
N LEU A 94 6.92 -10.84 -2.71
CA LEU A 94 6.97 -12.21 -3.20
C LEU A 94 6.37 -12.33 -4.60
N LEU A 95 5.29 -11.60 -4.89
CA LEU A 95 4.65 -11.59 -6.19
C LEU A 95 5.56 -11.03 -7.29
N SER A 96 6.32 -9.97 -7.00
CA SER A 96 7.29 -9.42 -7.96
C SER A 96 8.50 -10.34 -8.19
N GLN A 97 8.90 -11.11 -7.17
CA GLN A 97 10.00 -12.06 -7.29
C GLN A 97 9.61 -13.35 -8.01
N SER A 98 8.37 -13.82 -7.83
CA SER A 98 7.96 -15.16 -8.28
C SER A 98 7.17 -15.18 -9.59
N LEU A 99 6.38 -14.14 -9.88
CA LEU A 99 5.36 -14.22 -10.94
C LEU A 99 5.49 -13.14 -12.01
N ILE A 100 5.83 -11.89 -11.66
CA ILE A 100 5.75 -10.77 -12.61
C ILE A 100 6.95 -9.83 -12.47
N PRO A 101 7.70 -9.54 -13.55
CA PRO A 101 8.78 -8.56 -13.51
C PRO A 101 8.26 -7.16 -13.11
N ALA A 102 9.07 -6.43 -12.33
CA ALA A 102 8.71 -5.14 -11.77
C ALA A 102 8.24 -4.15 -12.86
N GLY A 103 7.01 -3.64 -12.73
CA GLY A 103 6.38 -2.79 -13.73
C GLY A 103 4.92 -2.47 -13.41
N TYR A 104 4.22 -1.86 -14.37
CA TYR A 104 2.81 -1.46 -14.20
C TYR A 104 1.87 -2.65 -13.92
N LEU A 105 2.15 -3.80 -14.53
CA LEU A 105 1.40 -5.04 -14.30
C LEU A 105 1.63 -5.59 -12.88
N CYS A 106 2.87 -5.55 -12.41
CA CYS A 106 3.20 -5.97 -11.04
C CYS A 106 2.52 -5.08 -9.99
N SER A 107 2.43 -3.78 -10.27
CA SER A 107 1.76 -2.83 -9.38
C SER A 107 0.24 -3.01 -9.34
N ALA A 108 -0.38 -3.26 -10.50
CA ALA A 108 -1.81 -3.62 -10.57
C ALA A 108 -2.07 -4.97 -9.88
N ALA A 109 -1.19 -5.95 -10.09
CA ALA A 109 -1.29 -7.26 -9.43
C ALA A 109 -1.06 -7.16 -7.92
N ALA A 110 -0.21 -6.25 -7.44
CA ALA A 110 0.01 -5.99 -6.02
C ALA A 110 -1.19 -5.28 -5.34
N ALA A 111 -2.06 -4.62 -6.09
CA ALA A 111 -3.32 -4.09 -5.57
C ALA A 111 -4.23 -5.22 -5.06
N LEU A 112 -4.30 -6.35 -5.77
CA LEU A 112 -5.15 -7.48 -5.37
C LEU A 112 -4.85 -7.99 -3.94
N PRO A 113 -3.63 -8.44 -3.60
CA PRO A 113 -3.33 -8.87 -2.25
C PRO A 113 -3.45 -7.72 -1.25
N ALA A 114 -3.15 -6.48 -1.65
CA ALA A 114 -3.29 -5.32 -0.77
C ALA A 114 -4.73 -5.14 -0.29
N TYR A 115 -5.71 -5.04 -1.20
CA TYR A 115 -7.11 -4.82 -0.84
C TYR A 115 -7.81 -6.08 -0.33
N LEU A 116 -7.43 -7.27 -0.82
CA LEU A 116 -7.99 -8.52 -0.32
C LEU A 116 -7.58 -8.78 1.12
N LEU A 117 -6.30 -8.61 1.47
CA LEU A 117 -5.84 -8.80 2.84
C LEU A 117 -6.45 -7.76 3.78
N THR A 118 -6.43 -6.47 3.43
CA THR A 118 -7.07 -5.44 4.26
C THR A 118 -8.58 -5.65 4.37
N GLY A 119 -9.23 -6.06 3.29
CA GLY A 119 -10.68 -6.27 3.23
C GLY A 119 -11.15 -7.47 4.03
N ILE A 120 -10.53 -8.64 3.83
CA ILE A 120 -10.87 -9.87 4.57
C ILE A 120 -10.63 -9.66 6.07
N PHE A 121 -9.55 -8.98 6.44
CA PHE A 121 -9.25 -8.73 7.85
C PHE A 121 -10.27 -7.77 8.47
N HIS A 122 -10.71 -6.72 7.76
CA HIS A 122 -11.84 -5.88 8.20
C HIS A 122 -13.13 -6.70 8.37
N CYS A 123 -13.44 -7.61 7.44
CA CYS A 123 -14.61 -8.50 7.56
C CYS A 123 -14.52 -9.39 8.81
N ILE A 124 -13.37 -9.98 9.08
CA ILE A 124 -13.14 -10.83 10.26
C ILE A 124 -13.31 -10.02 11.54
N VAL A 125 -12.77 -8.80 11.60
CA VAL A 125 -12.89 -7.92 12.77
C VAL A 125 -14.33 -7.48 12.99
N LEU A 126 -15.05 -7.08 11.93
CA LEU A 126 -16.47 -6.73 12.03
C LEU A 126 -17.32 -7.92 12.48
N TRP A 127 -17.02 -9.12 11.99
CA TRP A 127 -17.67 -10.34 12.42
C TRP A 127 -17.40 -10.64 13.90
N ALA A 128 -16.16 -10.50 14.36
CA ALA A 128 -15.78 -10.65 15.76
C ALA A 128 -16.46 -9.62 16.68
N GLN A 129 -16.79 -8.44 16.15
CA GLN A 129 -17.56 -7.39 16.85
C GLN A 129 -19.08 -7.60 16.78
N GLY A 130 -19.56 -8.68 16.17
CA GLY A 130 -20.97 -9.05 16.12
C GLY A 130 -21.77 -8.44 14.95
N HIS A 131 -21.10 -7.89 13.94
CA HIS A 131 -21.73 -7.35 12.73
C HIS A 131 -21.57 -8.30 11.54
N PRO A 132 -22.58 -9.14 11.21
CA PRO A 132 -22.51 -10.10 10.10
C PRO A 132 -22.77 -9.43 8.74
N ALA A 133 -21.91 -8.49 8.34
CA ALA A 133 -22.06 -7.69 7.11
C ALA A 133 -21.02 -8.07 6.03
N TRP A 134 -20.70 -9.35 5.89
CA TRP A 134 -19.70 -9.87 4.95
C TRP A 134 -19.95 -9.46 3.49
N GLY A 135 -21.21 -9.50 3.04
CA GLY A 135 -21.57 -9.12 1.68
C GLY A 135 -21.35 -7.63 1.40
N ALA A 136 -21.74 -6.77 2.34
CA ALA A 136 -21.54 -5.33 2.22
C ALA A 136 -20.05 -4.98 2.27
N ALA A 137 -19.31 -5.54 3.23
CA ALA A 137 -17.87 -5.31 3.37
C ALA A 137 -17.10 -5.78 2.12
N MET A 138 -17.41 -6.94 1.55
CA MET A 138 -16.77 -7.42 0.32
C MET A 138 -17.13 -6.55 -0.90
N SER A 139 -18.36 -6.03 -0.97
CA SER A 139 -18.74 -5.10 -2.03
C SER A 139 -17.98 -3.77 -1.95
N VAL A 140 -17.70 -3.31 -0.74
CA VAL A 140 -16.91 -2.09 -0.49
C VAL A 140 -15.46 -2.33 -0.88
N THR A 141 -14.85 -3.43 -0.43
CA THR A 141 -13.44 -3.74 -0.76
C THR A 141 -13.22 -3.91 -2.26
N LEU A 142 -14.19 -4.50 -2.97
CA LEU A 142 -14.14 -4.60 -4.43
C LEU A 142 -14.20 -3.21 -5.10
N ARG A 143 -15.08 -2.32 -4.62
CA ARG A 143 -15.17 -0.95 -5.14
C ARG A 143 -13.91 -0.14 -4.83
N GLU A 144 -13.35 -0.30 -3.64
CA GLU A 144 -12.06 0.31 -3.25
C GLU A 144 -10.93 -0.19 -4.14
N LEU A 145 -10.87 -1.50 -4.41
CA LEU A 145 -9.92 -2.08 -5.33
C LEU A 145 -10.07 -1.47 -6.73
N CYS A 146 -11.27 -1.42 -7.30
CA CYS A 146 -11.51 -0.85 -8.62
C CYS A 146 -11.15 0.64 -8.69
N ALA A 147 -11.56 1.43 -7.69
CA ALA A 147 -11.27 2.85 -7.62
C ALA A 147 -9.75 3.09 -7.47
N SER A 148 -9.08 2.29 -6.66
CA SER A 148 -7.65 2.44 -6.38
C SER A 148 -6.77 1.85 -7.47
N LEU A 149 -7.27 0.90 -8.26
CA LEU A 149 -6.59 0.38 -9.46
C LEU A 149 -6.34 1.51 -10.47
N LEU A 150 -7.29 2.43 -10.62
CA LEU A 150 -7.12 3.62 -11.46
C LEU A 150 -5.96 4.49 -10.98
N TRP A 151 -5.85 4.66 -9.65
CA TRP A 151 -4.78 5.42 -9.01
C TRP A 151 -3.45 4.66 -8.91
N SER A 152 -3.45 3.34 -9.10
CA SER A 152 -2.22 2.54 -9.09
C SER A 152 -1.26 2.97 -10.21
N LEU A 153 -1.75 3.42 -11.37
CA LEU A 153 -0.94 3.86 -12.50
C LEU A 153 -0.09 5.11 -12.20
N PRO A 154 -0.66 6.26 -11.79
CA PRO A 154 0.13 7.45 -11.47
C PRO A 154 1.06 7.21 -10.27
N MET A 155 0.63 6.37 -9.34
CA MET A 155 1.41 6.02 -8.15
C MET A 155 2.64 5.19 -8.53
N THR A 156 2.45 4.15 -9.33
CA THR A 156 3.54 3.33 -9.91
C THR A 156 4.52 4.20 -10.69
N TRP A 157 4.02 5.16 -11.47
CA TRP A 157 4.88 6.07 -12.22
C TRP A 157 5.79 6.89 -11.31
N LEU A 158 5.27 7.41 -10.19
CA LEU A 158 6.07 8.17 -9.21
C LEU A 158 7.12 7.28 -8.54
N PHE A 159 6.71 6.12 -8.01
CA PHE A 159 7.62 5.18 -7.35
C PHE A 159 8.67 4.63 -8.30
N ARG A 160 8.32 4.38 -9.57
CA ARG A 160 9.27 3.98 -10.62
C ARG A 160 10.28 5.08 -10.90
N ARG A 161 9.88 6.35 -10.92
CA ARG A 161 10.82 7.47 -11.08
C ARG A 161 11.80 7.56 -9.92
N VAL A 162 11.34 7.32 -8.69
CA VAL A 162 12.22 7.23 -7.51
C VAL A 162 13.18 6.05 -7.66
N TYR A 163 12.68 4.86 -8.01
CA TYR A 163 13.50 3.67 -8.22
C TYR A 163 14.60 3.89 -9.25
N LEU A 164 14.24 4.45 -10.42
CA LEU A 164 15.20 4.76 -11.48
C LEU A 164 16.22 5.79 -11.01
N ARG A 165 15.82 6.82 -10.26
CA ARG A 165 16.77 7.84 -9.74
C ARG A 165 17.76 7.29 -8.73
N VAL A 166 17.36 6.26 -7.98
CA VAL A 166 18.21 5.64 -6.95
C VAL A 166 19.18 4.63 -7.57
N HIS A 167 18.78 3.91 -8.62
CA HIS A 167 19.60 2.87 -9.27
C HIS A 167 20.24 3.35 -10.60
N VAL A 168 20.38 4.66 -10.80
CA VAL A 168 21.14 5.19 -11.96
C VAL A 168 22.64 4.96 -11.81
N ASP A 169 23.11 4.74 -10.58
CA ASP A 169 24.53 4.55 -10.24
C ASP A 169 24.92 3.07 -9.97
N ASP A 170 23.99 2.12 -10.15
CA ASP A 170 24.21 0.66 -10.01
C ASP A 170 24.37 -0.02 -11.38
#